data_AF-A0A6A0HZ78-F1
#
_entry.id   AF-A0A6A0HZ78-F1
#
_cell.length_a   1.000
_cell.length_b   1.000
_cell.length_c   1.000
_cell.angle_alpha   90.00
_cell.angle_beta   90.00
_cell.angle_gamma   90.00
#
_symmetry.space_group_name_H-M   'P 1'
#
loop_
_entity.id
_entity.type
_entity.pdbx_description
1 polymer ?
#
loop_
_entity_poly.entity_id
_entity_poly.type
_entity_poly.pdbx_seq_one_letter_code
_entity_poly.pdbx_strand_id
1 'polypeptide(L)'
;MIYAVGIDPRNPKNMSAVGWGAGVMVSIDGGATWQDRSAGLPVRNCYETAFDVNQAGRLWVATFEEGVFYSDDFGRTWQDAGMHGAIVFDLVFLQTK
;
A
#
# COMPACT_ATOMS: atom_id res chain seq x y z
N MET A 1 14.48 -3.86 4.16
CA MET A 1 14.43 -2.52 4.80
C MET A 1 13.00 -2.03 4.68
N ILE A 2 12.48 -1.30 5.67
CA ILE A 2 11.15 -0.67 5.58
C ILE A 2 11.36 0.77 5.12
N TYR A 3 10.59 1.21 4.14
CA TYR A 3 10.66 2.54 3.56
C TYR A 3 9.48 3.41 3.98
N ALA A 4 8.27 2.86 3.98
CA ALA A 4 7.08 3.58 4.37
C ALA A 4 6.15 2.74 5.24
N VAL A 5 5.36 3.44 6.05
CA VAL A 5 4.27 2.88 6.85
C VAL A 5 3.04 3.76 6.63
N GLY A 6 1.94 3.16 6.18
CA GLY A 6 0.66 3.83 5.98
C GLY A 6 -0.30 3.47 7.12
N ILE A 7 -1.01 4.45 7.66
CA ILE A 7 -2.06 4.25 8.66
C ILE A 7 -3.38 4.67 8.03
N ASP A 8 -4.40 3.81 8.12
CA ASP A 8 -5.73 4.10 7.59
C ASP A 8 -6.37 5.24 8.41
N PRO A 9 -6.65 6.41 7.79
CA PRO A 9 -7.24 7.54 8.49
C PRO A 9 -8.69 7.27 8.94
N ARG A 10 -9.36 6.25 8.39
CA ARG A 10 -10.72 5.84 8.75
C ARG A 10 -10.72 4.86 9.92
N ASN A 11 -9.64 4.10 10.11
CA ASN A 11 -9.46 3.18 11.24
C ASN A 11 -7.97 2.93 11.50
N PRO A 12 -7.34 3.57 12.50
CA PRO A 12 -5.92 3.46 12.77
C PRO A 12 -5.41 2.06 13.13
N LYS A 13 -6.31 1.08 13.36
CA LYS A 13 -5.92 -0.33 13.52
C LYS A 13 -5.48 -0.97 12.21
N ASN A 14 -5.89 -0.41 11.08
CA ASN A 14 -5.42 -0.85 9.77
C ASN A 14 -4.13 -0.11 9.43
N MET A 15 -3.06 -0.87 9.24
CA MET A 15 -1.73 -0.36 8.98
C MET A 15 -1.10 -1.14 7.83
N SER A 16 -0.24 -0.48 7.06
CA SER A 16 0.57 -1.09 6.01
C SER A 16 2.03 -0.70 6.20
N ALA A 17 2.94 -1.58 5.83
CA ALA A 17 4.37 -1.30 5.82
C ALA A 17 4.98 -1.90 4.55
N VAL A 18 5.82 -1.13 3.88
CA VAL A 18 6.44 -1.52 2.62
C VAL A 18 7.94 -1.29 2.62
N GLY A 19 8.67 -1.99 1.76
CA GLY A 19 10.07 -1.69 1.52
C GLY A 19 10.82 -2.76 0.74
N TRP A 20 12.14 -2.60 0.62
CA TRP A 20 12.99 -3.48 -0.17
C TRP A 20 13.06 -4.90 0.41
N GLY A 21 12.63 -5.87 -0.39
CA GLY A 21 12.49 -7.30 -0.04
C GLY A 21 11.31 -7.62 0.88
N ALA A 22 10.79 -6.63 1.63
CA ALA A 22 9.70 -6.82 2.58
C ALA A 22 8.39 -7.18 1.86
N GLY A 23 8.12 -6.56 0.71
CA GLY A 23 6.80 -6.66 0.10
C GLY A 23 5.83 -5.63 0.70
N VAL A 24 4.55 -5.95 0.64
CA VAL A 24 3.48 -5.22 1.32
C VAL A 24 3.02 -6.01 2.52
N MET A 25 3.29 -5.50 3.71
CA MET A 25 2.83 -6.09 4.97
C MET A 25 1.63 -5.31 5.48
N VAL A 26 0.52 -5.99 5.80
CA VAL A 26 -0.70 -5.33 6.30
C VAL A 26 -1.09 -5.91 7.66
N SER A 27 -1.44 -5.02 8.58
CA SER A 27 -2.07 -5.31 9.85
C SER A 27 -3.49 -4.73 9.88
N ILE A 28 -4.42 -5.44 10.52
CA ILE A 28 -5.80 -4.98 10.76
C ILE A 28 -6.13 -4.95 12.26
N ASP A 29 -5.12 -5.13 13.11
CA ASP A 29 -5.25 -5.26 14.57
C ASP A 29 -4.33 -4.29 15.32
N GLY A 30 -3.93 -3.18 14.69
CA GLY A 30 -3.08 -2.15 15.30
C GLY A 30 -1.61 -2.56 15.40
N GLY A 31 -1.14 -3.40 14.48
CA GLY A 31 0.25 -3.83 14.41
C GLY A 31 0.60 -5.03 15.29
N ALA A 32 -0.39 -5.68 15.91
CA ALA A 32 -0.16 -6.88 16.71
C ALA A 32 0.19 -8.08 15.83
N THR A 33 -0.44 -8.22 14.66
CA THR A 33 -0.08 -9.18 13.62
C THR A 33 0.04 -8.51 12.26
N TRP A 34 0.96 -9.03 11.43
CA TRP A 34 1.23 -8.54 10.08
C TRP A 34 1.14 -9.71 9.10
N GLN A 35 0.48 -9.50 7.98
CA GLN A 35 0.34 -10.51 6.94
C GLN A 35 0.96 -10.00 5.64
N ASP A 36 1.72 -10.88 4.96
CA ASP A 36 2.22 -10.59 3.62
C ASP A 36 1.03 -10.51 2.66
N ARG A 37 0.94 -9.38 1.96
CA ARG A 37 -0.07 -9.00 0.99
C ARG A 37 0.55 -8.69 -0.37
N SER A 38 1.73 -9.23 -0.66
CA SER A 38 2.43 -8.98 -1.93
C SER A 38 1.95 -9.86 -3.09
N ALA A 39 1.12 -10.87 -2.82
CA ALA A 39 0.65 -11.80 -3.84
C ALA A 39 -0.17 -11.07 -4.91
N GLY A 40 0.24 -11.19 -6.18
CA GLY A 40 -0.41 -10.52 -7.32
C GLY A 40 0.26 -9.21 -7.76
N LEU A 41 1.23 -8.69 -7.00
CA LEU A 41 2.09 -7.59 -7.46
C LEU A 41 3.21 -8.13 -8.38
N PRO A 42 3.64 -7.34 -9.38
CA PRO A 42 4.70 -7.76 -10.30
C PRO A 42 6.07 -7.87 -9.61
N VAL A 43 6.31 -7.05 -8.58
CA VAL A 43 7.55 -7.02 -7.81
C VAL A 43 7.27 -6.87 -6.32
N ARG A 44 8.20 -7.34 -5.49
CA ARG A 44 8.12 -7.20 -4.02
C ARG A 44 8.65 -5.87 -3.51
N ASN A 45 9.51 -5.19 -4.27
CA ASN A 45 10.11 -3.94 -3.83
C ASN A 45 9.07 -2.83 -4.00
N CYS A 46 8.76 -2.15 -2.90
CA CYS A 46 7.79 -1.07 -2.86
C CYS A 46 8.41 0.12 -2.12
N TYR A 47 8.13 1.34 -2.59
CA TYR A 47 8.65 2.57 -2.01
C TYR A 47 7.69 3.21 -1.03
N GLU A 48 6.41 3.26 -1.39
CA GLU A 48 5.40 4.04 -0.68
C GLU A 48 4.10 3.25 -0.54
N THR A 49 3.33 3.56 0.50
CA THR A 49 2.03 2.93 0.78
C THR A 49 1.07 3.89 1.48
N ALA A 50 -0.17 3.97 1.02
CA ALA A 50 -1.15 4.89 1.60
C ALA A 50 -2.57 4.38 1.48
N PHE A 51 -3.34 4.53 2.55
CA PHE A 51 -4.76 4.23 2.57
C PHE A 51 -5.57 5.40 2.02
N ASP A 52 -6.59 5.08 1.22
CA ASP A 52 -7.50 6.08 0.68
C ASP A 52 -8.44 6.61 1.78
N VAL A 53 -8.44 7.92 1.96
CA VAL A 53 -9.30 8.58 2.96
C VAL A 53 -10.79 8.48 2.61
N ASN A 54 -11.11 8.38 1.32
CA ASN A 54 -12.49 8.40 0.82
C ASN A 54 -13.09 7.00 0.69
N GLN A 55 -12.26 5.95 0.58
CA GLN A 55 -12.73 4.56 0.40
C GLN A 55 -12.12 3.60 1.41
N ALA A 56 -12.96 3.03 2.28
CA ALA A 56 -12.53 2.02 3.25
C ALA A 56 -11.96 0.79 2.53
N GLY A 57 -10.84 0.27 3.04
CA GLY A 57 -10.17 -0.89 2.45
C GLY A 57 -9.29 -0.59 1.26
N ARG A 58 -9.39 0.61 0.68
CA ARG A 58 -8.53 0.99 -0.44
C ARG A 58 -7.12 1.32 0.03
N LEU A 59 -6.15 0.56 -0.46
CA LEU A 59 -4.73 0.69 -0.18
C LEU A 59 -3.96 0.85 -1.49
N TRP A 60 -3.16 1.90 -1.59
CA TRP A 60 -2.30 2.19 -2.74
C TRP A 60 -0.85 1.86 -2.40
N VAL A 61 -0.12 1.31 -3.36
CA VAL A 61 1.32 1.03 -3.24
C VAL A 61 2.07 1.47 -4.48
N ALA A 62 3.24 2.08 -4.27
CA ALA A 62 4.19 2.39 -5.31
C ALA A 62 5.23 1.27 -5.40
N THR A 63 5.24 0.55 -6.52
CA THR A 63 6.17 -0.56 -6.76
C THR A 63 7.45 -0.06 -7.43
N PHE A 64 8.55 -0.82 -7.27
CA PHE A 64 9.84 -0.50 -7.88
C PHE A 64 9.77 -0.64 -9.40
N GLU A 65 9.81 0.47 -10.13
CA GLU A 65 9.84 0.56 -11.61
C GLU A 65 8.60 -0.01 -12.34
N GLU A 66 7.65 -0.61 -11.63
CA GLU A 66 6.42 -1.19 -12.22
C GLU A 66 5.20 -0.27 -12.08
N GLY A 67 5.36 0.92 -11.49
CA GLY A 67 4.29 1.90 -11.33
C GLY A 67 3.47 1.72 -10.04
N VAL A 68 2.19 2.08 -10.11
CA VAL A 68 1.30 2.14 -8.95
C VAL A 68 0.23 1.05 -9.05
N PHE A 69 -0.03 0.40 -7.92
CA PHE A 69 -1.10 -0.58 -7.77
C PHE A 69 -2.00 -0.14 -6.62
N TYR A 70 -3.26 -0.55 -6.67
CA TYR A 70 -4.18 -0.40 -5.54
C TYR A 70 -4.90 -1.70 -5.26
N SER A 71 -5.50 -1.76 -4.10
CA SER A 71 -6.32 -2.86 -3.63
C SER A 71 -7.55 -2.27 -2.97
N ASP A 72 -8.73 -2.84 -3.19
CA ASP A 72 -9.97 -2.46 -2.50
C ASP A 72 -10.30 -3.32 -1.27
N ASP A 73 -9.40 -4.23 -0.91
CA ASP A 73 -9.64 -5.25 0.11
C ASP A 73 -8.46 -5.44 1.08
N PHE A 74 -7.79 -4.33 1.42
CA PHE A 74 -6.63 -4.29 2.33
C PHE A 74 -5.44 -5.13 1.83
N GLY A 75 -5.16 -5.08 0.52
CA GLY A 75 -4.04 -5.73 -0.13
C GLY A 75 -4.23 -7.22 -0.39
N ARG A 76 -5.45 -7.77 -0.26
CA ARG A 76 -5.67 -9.20 -0.56
C ARG A 76 -5.67 -9.47 -2.06
N THR A 77 -6.15 -8.51 -2.85
CA THR A 77 -6.08 -8.51 -4.30
C THR A 77 -5.62 -7.14 -4.81
N TRP A 78 -4.85 -7.14 -5.91
CA TRP A 78 -4.28 -5.92 -6.48
C TRP A 78 -4.84 -5.65 -7.88
N GLN A 79 -4.97 -4.38 -8.18
CA GLN A 79 -5.36 -3.81 -9.45
C GLN A 79 -4.27 -2.83 -9.91
N ASP A 80 -3.97 -2.86 -11.20
CA ASP A 80 -3.03 -1.94 -11.83
C ASP A 80 -3.65 -0.54 -11.93
N ALA A 81 -2.92 0.47 -11.44
CA ALA A 81 -3.30 1.89 -11.54
C ALA A 81 -2.52 2.65 -12.62
N GLY A 82 -1.61 1.98 -13.33
CA GLY A 82 -0.75 2.55 -14.35
C GLY A 82 0.54 3.15 -13.79
N MET A 83 1.05 4.18 -14.48
CA MET A 83 2.37 4.77 -14.24
C MET A 83 3.52 3.77 -14.45
N HIS A 84 3.37 2.82 -15.38
CA HIS A 84 4.39 1.80 -15.69
C HIS A 84 5.74 2.44 -16.04
N GLY A 85 6.83 1.88 -15.52
CA GLY A 85 8.18 2.42 -15.68
C GLY A 85 8.48 3.62 -14.78
N ALA A 86 7.51 4.15 -14.03
CA ALA A 86 7.75 5.23 -13.08
C ALA A 86 8.22 4.70 -11.73
N ILE A 87 9.08 5.48 -11.09
CA ILE A 87 9.40 5.34 -9.67
C ILE A 87 8.61 6.42 -8.93
N VAL A 88 7.64 5.99 -8.13
CA VAL A 88 6.80 6.88 -7.32
C VAL A 88 7.28 6.84 -5.88
N PHE A 89 7.68 7.99 -5.36
CA PHE A 89 8.23 8.13 -4.00
C PHE A 89 7.23 8.63 -2.97
N ASP A 90 6.11 9.21 -3.39
CA ASP A 90 5.12 9.80 -2.49
C ASP A 90 3.71 9.66 -3.06
N LEU A 91 2.74 9.47 -2.17
CA LEU A 91 1.31 9.36 -2.46
C LEU A 91 0.53 10.21 -1.47
N VAL A 92 -0.09 11.29 -1.96
CA VAL A 92 -0.86 12.23 -1.13
C VAL A 92 -2.34 12.16 -1.49
N PHE A 93 -3.17 11.83 -0.51
CA PHE A 93 -4.62 11.84 -0.64
C PHE A 93 -5.20 13.15 -0.11
N LEU A 94 -5.93 13.85 -0.97
CA LEU A 94 -6.67 15.03 -0.58
C LEU A 94 -8.08 14.62 -0.17
N GLN A 95 -8.52 15.04 1.00
CA GLN A 95 -9.93 14.92 1.39
C GLN A 95 -10.75 15.81 0.46
N THR A 96 -11.62 15.19 -0.33
CA THR A 96 -12.66 15.93 -1.06
C THR A 96 -13.82 16.21 -0.11
N LYS A 97 -14.24 17.48 -0.06
CA LYS A 97 -15.38 17.94 0.75
C LYS A 97 -16.70 17.28 0.34
#